data_AF-A0A9Q1A3P4-F1
#
_entry.id   AF-A0A9Q1A3P4-F1
#
_cell.length_a   1.000
_cell.length_b   1.000
_cell.length_c   1.000
_cell.angle_alpha   90.00
_cell.angle_beta   90.00
_cell.angle_gamma   90.00
#
_symmetry.space_group_name_H-M   'P 1'
#
loop_
_entity.id
_entity.type
_entity.pdbx_description
1 polymer ?
#
loop_
_entity_poly.entity_id
_entity_poly.type
_entity_poly.pdbx_seq_one_letter_code
_entity_poly.pdbx_strand_id
1 'polypeptide(L)'
;MEMELGKLFIGGISWDTNENRLKEYFGAYGDVLEAVIMKDRATGRARGFGFVVFADPAVAERVVMEKHLIDGRNVEAKKAVPREDQSTLNKGSGSINGSPGPARTKKIFVGGLASTVTESDFKKYFDQFGVIIDVVVMYDHNTQRPRGFGFITYDSEEAVDRVLHKTFHELNGKMVEVKRAVPKELSPGPTRNQLGGLNYSPSRVGSFLNGYTQGYSPSSVGGYAG
;
A
#
# COMPACT_ATOMS: atom_id res chain seq x y z
N MET A 1 -0.12 24.68 -24.54
CA MET A 1 -0.31 23.88 -23.32
C MET A 1 0.01 24.79 -22.15
N GLU A 2 -0.95 25.62 -21.78
CA GLU A 2 -0.86 26.61 -20.69
C GLU A 2 -1.14 25.82 -19.40
N MET A 3 -0.16 24.99 -19.04
CA MET A 3 -0.31 23.90 -18.09
C MET A 3 -0.60 24.46 -16.69
N GLU A 4 -1.87 24.48 -16.30
CA GLU A 4 -2.40 24.43 -14.92
C GLU A 4 -1.54 25.14 -13.84
N LEU A 5 -0.89 26.27 -14.13
CA LEU A 5 0.04 26.94 -13.20
C LEU A 5 -0.67 27.41 -11.92
N GLY A 6 -1.99 27.61 -11.99
CA GLY A 6 -2.84 27.94 -10.85
C GLY A 6 -3.41 26.74 -10.09
N LYS A 7 -3.10 25.49 -10.46
CA LYS A 7 -3.65 24.29 -9.81
C LYS A 7 -2.76 23.80 -8.68
N LEU A 8 -3.39 23.60 -7.54
CA LEU A 8 -2.78 23.08 -6.33
C LEU A 8 -3.38 21.73 -5.94
N PHE A 9 -2.52 20.85 -5.45
CA PHE A 9 -2.89 19.68 -4.67
C PHE A 9 -3.03 20.10 -3.20
N ILE A 10 -4.15 19.76 -2.58
CA ILE A 10 -4.42 20.01 -1.17
C ILE A 10 -4.55 18.66 -0.46
N GLY A 11 -3.57 18.31 0.38
CA GLY A 11 -3.53 17.07 1.16
C GLY A 11 -3.89 17.27 2.63
N GLY A 12 -4.27 16.20 3.32
CA GLY A 12 -4.53 16.23 4.78
C GLY A 12 -5.90 16.82 5.16
N ILE A 13 -6.81 16.92 4.19
CA ILE A 13 -8.15 17.50 4.39
C ILE A 13 -8.98 16.58 5.30
N SER A 14 -9.87 17.16 6.12
CA SER A 14 -10.83 16.36 6.88
C SER A 14 -11.75 15.57 5.95
N TRP A 15 -12.21 14.40 6.40
CA TRP A 15 -13.17 13.60 5.63
C TRP A 15 -14.54 14.25 5.55
N ASP A 16 -14.84 15.17 6.46
CA ASP A 16 -16.08 15.93 6.53
C ASP A 16 -16.03 17.25 5.73
N THR A 17 -14.83 17.65 5.28
CA THR A 17 -14.66 18.84 4.46
C THR A 17 -15.22 18.57 3.06
N ASN A 18 -15.97 19.54 2.53
CA ASN A 18 -16.56 19.50 1.18
C ASN A 18 -15.92 20.53 0.25
N GLU A 19 -16.18 20.41 -1.05
CA GLU A 19 -15.67 21.30 -2.11
C GLU A 19 -15.98 22.78 -1.83
N ASN A 20 -17.19 23.08 -1.34
CA ASN A 20 -17.59 24.44 -0.98
C ASN A 20 -16.70 25.03 0.13
N ARG A 21 -16.29 24.21 1.10
CA ARG A 21 -15.46 24.65 2.22
C ARG A 21 -14.04 24.96 1.79
N LEU A 22 -13.49 24.13 0.89
CA LEU A 22 -12.23 24.42 0.23
C LEU A 22 -12.31 25.72 -0.57
N LYS A 23 -13.38 25.90 -1.34
CA LYS A 23 -13.59 27.11 -2.15
C LYS A 23 -13.70 28.36 -1.29
N GLU A 24 -14.46 28.31 -0.19
CA GLU A 24 -14.60 29.41 0.76
C GLU A 24 -13.27 29.75 1.43
N TYR A 25 -12.55 28.75 1.93
CA TYR A 25 -11.26 28.96 2.60
C TYR A 25 -10.20 29.54 1.65
N PHE A 26 -10.02 28.92 0.48
CA PHE A 26 -9.02 29.36 -0.49
C PHE A 26 -9.43 30.62 -1.24
N GLY A 27 -10.74 30.93 -1.29
CA GLY A 27 -11.27 32.17 -1.85
C GLY A 27 -10.76 33.43 -1.14
N ALA A 28 -10.33 33.31 0.12
CA ALA A 28 -9.69 34.42 0.85
C ALA A 28 -8.34 34.86 0.24
N TYR A 29 -7.67 33.97 -0.53
CA TYR A 29 -6.38 34.25 -1.13
C TYR A 29 -6.48 34.78 -2.56
N GLY A 30 -7.56 34.46 -3.27
CA GLY A 30 -7.82 34.85 -4.65
C GLY A 30 -8.98 34.07 -5.26
N ASP A 31 -9.33 34.40 -6.51
CA ASP A 31 -10.47 33.78 -7.18
C ASP A 31 -10.21 32.29 -7.50
N VAL A 32 -11.07 31.43 -6.97
CA VAL A 32 -11.01 29.97 -7.12
C VAL A 32 -11.96 29.56 -8.25
N LEU A 33 -11.38 29.19 -9.38
CA LEU A 33 -12.10 28.70 -10.56
C LEU A 33 -12.74 27.34 -10.27
N GLU A 34 -11.96 26.43 -9.67
CA GLU A 34 -12.40 25.06 -9.44
C GLU A 34 -11.87 24.54 -8.10
N ALA A 35 -12.71 23.78 -7.38
CA ALA A 35 -12.32 23.05 -6.18
C ALA A 35 -12.97 21.65 -6.23
N VAL A 36 -12.16 20.60 -6.12
CA VAL A 36 -12.65 19.21 -6.19
C VAL A 36 -12.03 18.37 -5.08
N ILE A 37 -12.85 17.58 -4.40
CA ILE A 37 -12.37 16.58 -3.44
C ILE A 37 -12.37 15.21 -4.11
N MET A 38 -11.22 14.54 -4.05
CA MET A 38 -11.12 13.19 -4.59
C MET A 38 -11.82 12.23 -3.65
N LYS A 39 -12.86 11.57 -4.15
CA LYS A 39 -13.64 10.57 -3.42
C LYS A 39 -13.32 9.18 -3.96
N ASP A 40 -13.43 8.19 -3.09
CA ASP A 40 -13.34 6.79 -3.47
C ASP A 40 -14.56 6.42 -4.33
N ARG A 41 -14.34 5.83 -5.51
CA ARG A 41 -15.42 5.54 -6.47
C ARG A 41 -16.36 4.44 -5.98
N ALA A 42 -15.89 3.51 -5.15
CA ALA A 42 -16.69 2.38 -4.66
C ALA A 42 -17.53 2.77 -3.44
N THR A 43 -16.98 3.62 -2.57
CA THR A 43 -17.60 3.97 -1.28
C THR A 43 -18.14 5.39 -1.21
N GLY A 44 -17.78 6.26 -2.16
CA GLY A 44 -18.13 7.69 -2.16
C GLY A 44 -17.41 8.52 -1.09
N ARG A 45 -16.56 7.91 -0.25
CA ARG A 45 -15.89 8.58 0.87
C ARG A 45 -14.74 9.47 0.39
N ALA A 46 -14.57 10.61 1.05
CA ALA A 46 -13.45 11.52 0.78
C ALA A 46 -12.10 10.83 1.07
N ARG A 47 -11.14 10.99 0.16
CA ARG A 47 -9.80 10.40 0.27
C ARG A 47 -8.83 11.23 1.10
N GLY A 48 -9.31 12.33 1.70
CA GLY A 48 -8.49 13.24 2.50
C GLY A 48 -7.58 14.17 1.68
N PHE A 49 -7.87 14.33 0.38
CA PHE A 49 -7.18 15.28 -0.48
C PHE A 49 -8.08 15.77 -1.61
N GLY A 50 -7.70 16.89 -2.20
CA GLY A 50 -8.41 17.55 -3.29
C GLY A 50 -7.51 18.43 -4.14
N PHE A 51 -8.11 19.10 -5.10
CA PHE A 51 -7.45 20.07 -5.97
C PHE A 51 -8.18 21.40 -5.94
N VAL A 52 -7.43 22.48 -6.03
CA VAL A 52 -7.94 23.84 -6.14
C VAL A 52 -7.25 24.51 -7.31
N VAL A 53 -8.00 25.16 -8.19
CA VAL A 53 -7.51 25.90 -9.33
C VAL A 53 -7.79 27.38 -9.11
N PHE A 54 -6.75 28.19 -9.02
CA PHE A 54 -6.84 29.64 -8.96
C PHE A 54 -6.86 30.23 -10.38
N ALA A 55 -7.56 31.36 -10.53
CA ALA A 55 -7.52 32.16 -11.75
C ALA A 55 -6.12 32.76 -11.98
N ASP A 56 -5.46 33.19 -10.90
CA ASP A 56 -4.12 33.76 -10.95
C ASP A 56 -3.08 32.76 -10.41
N PRO A 57 -2.10 32.33 -11.23
CA PRO A 57 -1.03 31.43 -10.78
C PRO A 57 -0.15 32.03 -9.68
N ALA A 58 -0.02 33.36 -9.59
CA ALA A 58 0.77 33.99 -8.53
C ALA A 58 0.14 33.75 -7.14
N VAL A 59 -1.19 33.68 -7.06
CA VAL A 59 -1.90 33.33 -5.82
C VAL A 59 -1.55 31.92 -5.38
N ALA A 60 -1.52 30.98 -6.32
CA ALA A 60 -1.17 29.59 -6.04
C ALA A 60 0.23 29.45 -5.45
N GLU A 61 1.21 30.23 -5.91
CA GLU A 61 2.57 30.22 -5.36
C GLU A 61 2.63 30.70 -3.90
N ARG A 62 1.89 31.75 -3.56
CA ARG A 62 1.79 32.23 -2.16
C ARG A 62 1.14 31.20 -1.26
N VAL A 63 0.05 30.60 -1.72
CA VAL A 63 -0.69 29.58 -0.97
C VAL A 63 0.23 28.38 -0.64
N VAL A 64 1.12 27.96 -1.54
CA VAL A 64 2.05 26.85 -1.26
C VAL A 64 3.08 27.18 -0.16
N MET A 65 3.41 28.46 0.05
CA MET A 65 4.39 28.87 1.06
C MET A 65 3.78 28.99 2.48
N GLU A 66 2.46 29.09 2.58
CA GLU A 66 1.75 29.27 3.85
C GLU A 66 1.24 27.95 4.43
N LYS A 67 1.10 27.90 5.76
CA LYS A 67 0.48 26.77 6.46
C LYS A 67 -1.02 26.99 6.53
N HIS A 68 -1.78 25.98 6.14
CA HIS A 68 -3.24 26.06 6.09
C HIS A 68 -3.84 25.18 7.19
N LEU A 69 -4.92 25.68 7.79
CA LEU A 69 -5.68 24.97 8.81
C LEU A 69 -7.16 25.03 8.43
N ILE A 70 -7.71 23.87 8.07
CA ILE A 70 -9.10 23.71 7.65
C ILE A 70 -9.74 22.68 8.56
N ASP A 71 -10.87 23.04 9.18
CA ASP A 71 -11.63 22.16 10.08
C ASP A 71 -10.80 21.54 11.20
N GLY A 72 -9.86 22.32 11.76
CA GLY A 72 -8.99 21.86 12.84
C GLY A 72 -7.86 20.93 12.40
N ARG A 73 -7.66 20.71 11.09
CA ARG A 73 -6.55 19.94 10.53
C ARG A 73 -5.58 20.82 9.76
N ASN A 74 -4.28 20.56 9.95
CA ASN A 74 -3.25 21.12 9.08
C ASN A 74 -3.34 20.45 7.71
N VAL A 75 -3.57 21.27 6.69
CA VAL A 75 -3.60 20.81 5.30
C VAL A 75 -2.33 21.26 4.59
N GLU A 76 -1.90 20.45 3.63
CA GLU A 76 -0.68 20.66 2.87
C GLU A 76 -1.02 21.09 1.44
N ALA A 77 -0.62 22.31 1.05
CA ALA A 77 -0.78 22.81 -0.31
C ALA A 77 0.53 22.62 -1.10
N LYS A 78 0.45 22.01 -2.28
CA LYS A 78 1.57 21.80 -3.20
C LYS A 78 1.17 22.12 -4.64
N LYS A 79 2.13 22.51 -5.48
CA LYS A 79 1.90 22.61 -6.92
C LYS A 79 1.38 21.27 -7.44
N ALA A 80 0.27 21.28 -8.17
CA ALA A 80 -0.28 20.04 -8.71
C ALA A 80 0.66 19.48 -9.77
N VAL A 81 0.97 18.19 -9.66
CA VAL A 81 1.70 17.49 -10.73
C VAL A 81 0.69 17.22 -11.85
N PRO A 82 0.97 17.67 -13.09
CA PRO A 82 0.10 17.38 -14.23
C PRO A 82 -0.13 15.88 -14.32
N ARG A 83 -1.38 15.46 -14.22
CA ARG A 83 -1.78 14.15 -14.70
C ARG A 83 -2.17 14.36 -16.16
N GLU A 84 -1.36 13.83 -17.06
CA GLU A 84 -1.81 13.59 -18.43
C GLU A 84 -3.18 12.89 -18.39
N ASP A 85 -4.15 13.51 -19.06
CA ASP A 85 -5.58 13.18 -19.01
C ASP A 85 -5.86 11.67 -19.03
N GLN A 86 -6.08 11.08 -17.85
CA GLN A 86 -6.57 9.70 -17.70
C GLN A 86 -8.09 9.60 -17.88
N SER A 87 -8.68 10.51 -18.65
CA SER A 87 -10.13 10.64 -18.82
C SER A 87 -10.71 9.83 -20.00
N THR A 88 -9.92 9.03 -20.75
CA THR A 88 -10.45 8.21 -21.87
C THR A 88 -10.08 6.71 -21.90
N LEU A 89 -9.39 6.16 -20.89
CA LEU A 89 -9.01 4.74 -20.88
C LEU A 89 -9.66 3.93 -19.75
N ASN A 90 -10.99 3.96 -19.71
CA ASN A 90 -11.75 2.93 -19.00
C ASN A 90 -11.98 1.74 -19.96
N LYS A 91 -10.94 0.96 -20.27
CA LYS A 91 -11.05 -0.40 -20.82
C LYS A 91 -9.80 -1.25 -20.49
N GLY A 92 -9.98 -2.11 -19.50
CA GLY A 92 -9.15 -3.28 -19.18
C GLY A 92 -8.48 -3.20 -17.81
N SER A 93 -8.77 -4.04 -16.82
CA SER A 93 -9.66 -5.20 -16.72
C SER A 93 -9.72 -5.59 -15.24
N GLY A 94 -10.92 -5.72 -14.68
CA GLY A 94 -11.12 -6.74 -13.66
C GLY A 94 -11.29 -8.06 -14.41
N SER A 95 -10.26 -8.90 -14.46
CA SER A 95 -10.37 -10.37 -14.59
C SER A 95 -8.99 -11.01 -14.75
N ILE A 96 -8.62 -11.90 -13.84
CA ILE A 96 -8.63 -13.36 -14.00
C ILE A 96 -7.35 -13.87 -14.71
N ASN A 97 -6.58 -14.66 -13.96
CA ASN A 97 -5.50 -15.56 -14.40
C ASN A 97 -4.22 -14.93 -14.98
N GLY A 98 -3.12 -15.12 -14.24
CA GLY A 98 -1.77 -15.10 -14.82
C GLY A 98 -0.85 -14.04 -14.20
N SER A 99 0.14 -14.50 -13.46
CA SER A 99 1.42 -13.87 -13.10
C SER A 99 1.64 -12.43 -13.60
N PRO A 100 1.71 -11.40 -12.73
CA PRO A 100 1.95 -10.04 -13.16
C PRO A 100 3.46 -9.82 -13.40
N GLY A 101 3.84 -9.78 -14.67
CA GLY A 101 5.05 -9.11 -15.16
C GLY A 101 4.98 -7.59 -14.98
N PRO A 102 6.02 -6.85 -15.40
CA PRO A 102 6.49 -5.61 -14.76
C PRO A 102 5.56 -4.43 -15.02
N ALA A 103 4.63 -4.20 -14.09
CA ALA A 103 3.94 -2.92 -14.03
C ALA A 103 4.94 -1.82 -13.62
N ARG A 104 4.93 -0.72 -14.37
CA ARG A 104 5.73 0.49 -14.14
C ARG A 104 5.42 1.03 -12.74
N THR A 105 6.25 0.73 -11.74
CA THR A 105 6.03 1.11 -10.33
C THR A 105 7.24 1.86 -9.81
N LYS A 106 7.00 2.97 -9.11
CA LYS A 106 8.04 3.73 -8.40
C LYS A 106 8.36 3.13 -7.02
N LYS A 107 7.75 1.99 -6.67
CA LYS A 107 7.83 1.38 -5.35
C LYS A 107 8.50 0.01 -5.42
N ILE A 108 9.44 -0.22 -4.52
CA ILE A 108 10.09 -1.52 -4.33
C ILE A 108 9.66 -2.16 -3.01
N PHE A 109 9.61 -3.49 -3.02
CA PHE A 109 9.54 -4.35 -1.85
C PHE A 109 10.95 -4.83 -1.54
N VAL A 110 11.35 -4.76 -0.27
CA VAL A 110 12.62 -5.32 0.19
C VAL A 110 12.33 -6.33 1.30
N GLY A 111 12.61 -7.59 1.03
CA GLY A 111 12.43 -8.70 1.96
C GLY A 111 13.75 -9.15 2.57
N GLY A 112 13.67 -9.83 3.72
CA GLY A 112 14.84 -10.43 4.36
C GLY A 112 15.62 -9.49 5.28
N LEU A 113 15.06 -8.33 5.65
CA LEU A 113 15.71 -7.39 6.57
C LEU A 113 16.11 -8.06 7.89
N ALA A 114 17.27 -7.70 8.42
CA ALA A 114 17.65 -8.09 9.77
C ALA A 114 16.80 -7.31 10.78
N SER A 115 16.56 -7.89 11.95
CA SER A 115 15.81 -7.22 13.02
C SER A 115 16.52 -5.98 13.58
N THR A 116 17.81 -5.85 13.31
CA THR A 116 18.65 -4.71 13.68
C THR A 116 18.64 -3.59 12.65
N VAL A 117 18.09 -3.81 11.45
CA VAL A 117 18.04 -2.78 10.40
C VAL A 117 16.98 -1.74 10.77
N THR A 118 17.43 -0.51 10.93
CA THR A 118 16.55 0.64 11.16
C THR A 118 16.16 1.30 9.84
N GLU A 119 15.08 2.08 9.85
CA GLU A 119 14.68 2.90 8.71
C GLU A 119 15.81 3.83 8.22
N SER A 120 16.65 4.31 9.15
CA SER A 120 17.80 5.17 8.84
C SER A 120 18.85 4.45 8.01
N ASP A 121 19.22 3.22 8.38
CA ASP A 121 20.19 2.41 7.62
C ASP A 121 19.63 2.02 6.26
N PHE A 122 18.33 1.72 6.26
CA PHE A 122 17.57 1.36 5.08
C PHE A 122 17.54 2.52 4.07
N LYS A 123 17.25 3.73 4.52
CA LYS A 123 17.30 4.94 3.68
C LYS A 123 18.74 5.20 3.18
N LYS A 124 19.74 5.20 4.07
CA LYS A 124 21.14 5.49 3.71
C LYS A 124 21.65 4.60 2.59
N TYR A 125 21.33 3.31 2.63
CA TYR A 125 21.78 2.39 1.59
C TYR A 125 21.03 2.60 0.27
N PHE A 126 19.72 2.79 0.31
CA PHE A 126 18.93 2.86 -0.93
C PHE A 126 18.95 4.23 -1.60
N ASP A 127 19.33 5.28 -0.89
CA ASP A 127 19.47 6.65 -1.43
C ASP A 127 20.49 6.72 -2.58
N GLN A 128 21.47 5.79 -2.61
CA GLN A 128 22.46 5.71 -3.69
C GLN A 128 21.85 5.41 -5.07
N PHE A 129 20.64 4.84 -5.12
CA PHE A 129 20.00 4.47 -6.38
C PHE A 129 19.04 5.55 -6.91
N GLY A 130 18.70 6.54 -6.10
CA GLY A 130 17.86 7.67 -6.51
C GLY A 130 17.17 8.35 -5.33
N VAL A 131 16.49 9.46 -5.63
CA VAL A 131 15.79 10.26 -4.62
C VAL A 131 14.62 9.47 -4.04
N ILE A 132 14.70 9.20 -2.74
CA ILE A 132 13.65 8.51 -1.99
C ILE A 132 12.60 9.51 -1.51
N ILE A 133 11.33 9.25 -1.83
CA ILE A 133 10.17 10.01 -1.33
C ILE A 133 9.72 9.48 0.03
N ASP A 134 9.63 8.16 0.16
CA ASP A 134 9.04 7.51 1.33
C ASP A 134 9.72 6.17 1.65
N VAL A 135 9.84 5.86 2.94
CA VAL A 135 10.44 4.63 3.47
C VAL A 135 9.54 4.09 4.56
N VAL A 136 9.17 2.81 4.46
CA VAL A 136 8.34 2.16 5.48
C VAL A 136 8.93 0.80 5.82
N VAL A 137 9.43 0.64 7.04
CA VAL A 137 9.78 -0.67 7.60
C VAL A 137 8.56 -1.23 8.30
N MET A 138 8.19 -2.47 7.99
CA MET A 138 6.96 -3.06 8.51
C MET A 138 7.23 -3.72 9.86
N TYR A 139 6.55 -3.25 10.90
CA TYR A 139 6.59 -3.82 12.25
C TYR A 139 5.32 -4.64 12.51
N ASP A 140 5.45 -5.67 13.34
CA ASP A 140 4.33 -6.44 13.85
C ASP A 140 3.55 -5.56 14.82
N HIS A 141 2.26 -5.39 14.57
CA HIS A 141 1.40 -4.50 15.33
C HIS A 141 1.29 -4.91 16.81
N ASN A 142 1.40 -6.21 17.10
CA ASN A 142 1.23 -6.74 18.45
C ASN A 142 2.53 -6.75 19.25
N THR A 143 3.66 -7.03 18.59
CA THR A 143 4.95 -7.24 19.27
C THR A 143 5.94 -6.09 19.05
N GLN A 144 5.60 -5.12 18.19
CA GLN A 144 6.49 -4.06 17.69
C GLN A 144 7.81 -4.60 17.11
N ARG A 145 7.87 -5.90 16.78
CA ARG A 145 9.06 -6.51 16.17
C ARG A 145 9.06 -6.28 14.67
N PRO A 146 10.22 -5.99 14.06
CA PRO A 146 10.31 -5.83 12.61
C PRO A 146 9.92 -7.14 11.93
N ARG A 147 9.02 -7.06 10.95
CA ARG A 147 8.51 -8.21 10.18
C ARG A 147 9.52 -8.72 9.15
N GLY A 148 10.72 -8.15 9.11
CA GLY A 148 11.79 -8.55 8.19
C GLY A 148 11.56 -8.08 6.76
N PHE A 149 10.70 -7.09 6.52
CA PHE A 149 10.53 -6.48 5.21
C PHE A 149 10.13 -5.00 5.31
N GLY A 150 10.37 -4.28 4.22
CA GLY A 150 10.05 -2.87 4.10
C GLY A 150 9.75 -2.49 2.66
N PHE A 151 9.33 -1.24 2.49
CA PHE A 151 9.04 -0.65 1.20
C PHE A 151 9.77 0.67 1.05
N ILE A 152 10.16 0.97 -0.19
CA ILE A 152 10.75 2.24 -0.57
C ILE A 152 10.02 2.77 -1.79
N THR A 153 9.66 4.05 -1.76
CA THR A 153 9.08 4.76 -2.89
C THR A 153 10.08 5.81 -3.36
N TYR A 154 10.48 5.72 -4.63
CA TYR A 154 11.34 6.69 -5.28
C TYR A 154 10.53 7.75 -6.03
N ASP A 155 11.19 8.86 -6.35
CA ASP A 155 10.62 9.89 -7.22
C ASP A 155 10.59 9.48 -8.70
N SER A 156 11.54 8.67 -9.14
CA SER A 156 11.60 8.15 -10.51
C SER A 156 11.51 6.62 -10.57
N GLU A 157 10.94 6.11 -11.66
CA GLU A 157 10.96 4.67 -11.95
C GLU A 157 12.37 4.18 -12.32
N GLU A 158 13.19 5.05 -12.91
CA GLU A 158 14.58 4.73 -13.26
C GLU A 158 15.38 4.34 -12.01
N ALA A 159 15.09 4.94 -10.85
CA ALA A 159 15.68 4.53 -9.58
C ALA A 159 15.30 3.08 -9.21
N VAL A 160 14.06 2.67 -9.48
CA VAL A 160 13.61 1.28 -9.27
C VAL A 160 14.35 0.32 -10.18
N ASP A 161 14.53 0.67 -11.46
CA ASP A 161 15.29 -0.15 -12.41
C ASP A 161 16.77 -0.28 -12.01
N ARG A 162 17.39 0.80 -11.52
CA ARG A 162 18.76 0.78 -11.01
C ARG A 162 18.92 -0.14 -9.80
N VAL A 163 17.97 -0.13 -8.86
CA VAL A 163 17.99 -1.05 -7.72
C VAL A 163 17.83 -2.50 -8.21
N LEU A 164 16.84 -2.75 -9.07
CA LEU A 164 16.51 -4.11 -9.54
C LEU A 164 17.57 -4.72 -10.46
N HIS A 165 18.52 -3.91 -10.95
CA HIS A 165 19.70 -4.43 -11.64
C HIS A 165 20.47 -5.44 -10.77
N LYS A 166 20.40 -5.30 -9.44
CA LYS A 166 20.86 -6.30 -8.48
C LYS A 166 19.68 -6.81 -7.66
N THR A 167 19.29 -8.07 -7.83
CA THR A 167 18.17 -8.65 -7.08
C THR A 167 18.45 -8.83 -5.59
N PHE A 168 19.73 -8.97 -5.22
CA PHE A 168 20.18 -9.16 -3.84
C PHE A 168 21.14 -8.06 -3.39
N HIS A 169 20.82 -7.43 -2.26
CA HIS A 169 21.66 -6.43 -1.63
C HIS A 169 22.11 -6.91 -0.26
N GLU A 170 23.26 -6.44 0.21
CA GLU A 170 23.74 -6.75 1.55
C GLU A 170 23.50 -5.54 2.47
N LEU A 171 22.77 -5.77 3.56
CA LEU A 171 22.45 -4.77 4.58
C LEU A 171 22.77 -5.34 5.95
N ASN A 172 23.68 -4.68 6.69
CA ASN A 172 24.12 -5.09 8.03
C ASN A 172 24.52 -6.58 8.12
N GLY A 173 25.26 -7.08 7.11
CA GLY A 173 25.71 -8.47 7.06
C GLY A 173 24.63 -9.50 6.71
N LYS A 174 23.44 -9.05 6.28
CA LYS A 174 22.35 -9.93 5.83
C LYS A 174 21.97 -9.62 4.38
N MET A 175 21.73 -10.68 3.61
CA MET A 175 21.22 -10.52 2.25
C MET A 175 19.74 -10.19 2.27
N VAL A 176 19.37 -9.12 1.57
CA VAL A 176 18.00 -8.69 1.35
C VAL A 176 17.64 -8.87 -0.12
N GLU A 177 16.41 -9.27 -0.36
CA GLU A 177 15.86 -9.46 -1.70
C GLU A 177 15.03 -8.24 -2.08
N VAL A 178 15.26 -7.68 -3.27
CA VAL A 178 14.49 -6.56 -3.79
C VAL A 178 13.62 -7.00 -4.97
N LYS A 179 12.34 -6.63 -4.91
CA LYS A 179 11.35 -6.88 -5.96
C LYS A 179 10.55 -5.62 -6.25
N ARG A 180 9.93 -5.53 -7.43
CA ARG A 180 8.89 -4.51 -7.69
C ARG A 180 7.76 -4.71 -6.68
N ALA A 181 7.32 -3.63 -6.03
CA ALA A 181 6.25 -3.74 -5.06
C ALA A 181 4.93 -4.08 -5.76
N VAL A 182 4.26 -5.12 -5.26
CA VAL A 182 2.91 -5.48 -5.69
C VAL A 182 1.91 -4.61 -4.92
N PRO A 183 0.94 -3.95 -5.60
CA PRO A 183 -0.11 -3.20 -4.94
C PRO A 183 -0.83 -4.04 -3.88
N LYS A 184 -1.21 -3.39 -2.76
CA LYS A 184 -1.75 -4.07 -1.57
C LYS A 184 -3.06 -4.83 -1.83
N GLU A 185 -3.81 -4.50 -2.88
CA GLU A 185 -5.02 -5.22 -3.31
C GLU A 185 -4.73 -6.55 -4.04
N LEU A 186 -3.49 -6.76 -4.47
CA LEU A 186 -3.00 -7.98 -5.13
C LEU A 186 -2.11 -8.83 -4.20
N SER A 187 -1.92 -8.40 -2.95
CA SER A 187 -1.16 -9.17 -1.97
C SER A 187 -2.02 -10.35 -1.50
N PRO A 188 -1.64 -11.62 -1.74
CA PRO A 188 -2.30 -12.73 -1.07
C PRO A 188 -2.13 -12.51 0.43
N GLY A 189 -3.22 -12.19 1.12
CA GLY A 189 -3.24 -12.24 2.58
C GLY A 189 -2.80 -13.63 3.02
N PRO A 190 -2.21 -13.78 4.22
CA PRO A 190 -1.87 -15.10 4.71
C PRO A 190 -3.16 -15.92 4.79
N THR A 191 -3.30 -16.88 3.88
CA THR A 191 -4.32 -17.92 3.92
C THR A 191 -4.09 -18.65 5.23
N ARG A 192 -4.83 -18.26 6.27
CA ARG A 192 -4.89 -19.00 7.51
C ARG A 192 -5.54 -20.32 7.17
N ASN A 193 -4.70 -21.33 6.92
CA ASN A 193 -5.08 -22.73 7.02
C ASN A 193 -5.64 -22.94 8.44
N GLN A 194 -6.94 -22.72 8.60
CA GLN A 194 -7.70 -23.18 9.75
C GLN A 194 -8.41 -24.46 9.34
N LEU A 195 -7.63 -25.54 9.38
CA LEU A 195 -8.17 -26.83 9.75
C LEU A 195 -8.57 -26.69 11.24
N GLY A 196 -9.86 -26.72 11.53
CA GLY A 196 -10.39 -26.56 12.88
C GLY A 196 -11.89 -26.75 12.87
N GLY A 197 -12.30 -28.00 13.09
CA GLY A 197 -13.67 -28.45 12.93
C GLY A 197 -14.65 -27.84 13.92
N LEU A 198 -15.89 -27.74 13.48
CA LEU A 198 -17.05 -27.61 14.35
C LEU A 198 -18.00 -28.77 14.03
N ASN A 199 -17.90 -29.80 14.87
CA ASN A 199 -18.99 -30.73 15.11
C ASN A 199 -20.19 -29.94 15.63
N TYR A 200 -21.25 -29.86 14.84
CA TYR A 200 -22.61 -29.66 15.33
C TYR A 200 -23.43 -30.84 14.84
N SER A 201 -23.63 -31.82 15.73
CA SER A 201 -24.79 -32.70 15.65
C SER A 201 -26.01 -31.92 16.16
N PRO A 202 -27.17 -32.07 15.51
CA PRO A 202 -28.19 -32.82 16.22
C PRO A 202 -28.89 -33.86 15.33
N SER A 203 -28.85 -35.10 15.82
CA SER A 203 -29.99 -36.01 15.90
C SER A 203 -30.96 -36.04 14.71
N ARG A 204 -30.74 -36.99 13.79
CA ARG A 204 -31.84 -37.72 13.16
C ARG A 204 -31.65 -39.22 13.32
N VAL A 205 -32.61 -39.79 14.04
CA VAL A 205 -32.93 -41.22 14.16
C VAL A 205 -33.08 -41.84 12.78
N GLY A 206 -32.65 -43.10 12.63
CA GLY A 206 -33.14 -43.93 11.52
C GLY A 206 -32.16 -44.88 10.87
N SER A 207 -31.50 -45.71 11.68
CA SER A 207 -31.57 -47.16 11.51
C SER A 207 -30.64 -47.91 10.53
N PHE A 208 -30.39 -49.15 10.99
CA PHE A 208 -30.02 -50.38 10.28
C PHE A 208 -28.56 -50.56 9.84
N LEU A 209 -27.92 -51.50 10.56
CA LEU A 209 -27.25 -52.70 10.03
C LEU A 209 -25.73 -52.80 10.29
N ASN A 210 -25.43 -53.43 11.43
CA ASN A 210 -24.71 -54.70 11.55
C ASN A 210 -23.29 -54.82 10.96
N GLY A 211 -22.32 -55.15 11.81
CA GLY A 211 -21.03 -55.65 11.35
C GLY A 211 -19.94 -55.72 12.42
N TYR A 212 -20.16 -56.52 13.47
CA TYR A 212 -19.09 -57.03 14.34
C TYR A 212 -18.01 -57.72 13.51
N THR A 213 -16.71 -57.42 13.74
CA THR A 213 -15.70 -58.47 13.95
C THR A 213 -14.36 -57.91 14.44
N GLN A 214 -13.95 -58.49 15.57
CA GLN A 214 -12.60 -58.85 16.02
C GLN A 214 -11.39 -57.94 15.76
N GLY A 215 -10.82 -57.50 16.88
CA GLY A 215 -9.43 -57.09 16.97
C GLY A 215 -8.44 -58.25 16.91
N TYR A 216 -7.20 -57.91 16.59
CA TYR A 216 -6.01 -58.68 16.93
C TYR A 216 -4.82 -57.72 16.96
N SER A 217 -4.27 -57.51 18.16
CA SER A 217 -2.91 -56.99 18.36
C SER A 217 -1.93 -58.17 18.21
N PRO A 218 -0.72 -57.92 17.69
CA PRO A 218 0.43 -58.41 18.43
C PRO A 218 1.57 -57.38 18.48
N SER A 219 1.90 -56.98 19.71
CA SER A 219 3.28 -56.83 20.20
C SER A 219 4.10 -58.09 19.81
N SER A 220 5.40 -58.10 19.55
CA SER A 220 6.51 -57.33 20.11
C SER A 220 7.80 -57.85 19.46
N VAL A 221 8.82 -56.98 19.41
CA VAL A 221 10.23 -57.29 19.69
C VAL A 221 10.93 -58.28 18.75
N GLY A 222 11.80 -57.71 17.91
CA GLY A 222 12.93 -58.42 17.32
C GLY A 222 14.03 -58.67 18.34
N GLY A 223 14.60 -59.87 18.29
CA GLY A 223 15.83 -60.27 18.94
C GLY A 223 16.64 -61.19 18.03
N TYR A 224 17.71 -60.64 17.44
CA TYR A 224 19.04 -61.21 17.13
C TYR A 224 19.22 -62.73 16.91
N ALA A 225 19.81 -63.08 15.76
CA ALA A 225 21.13 -63.75 15.60
C ALA A 225 21.17 -64.69 14.38
N GLY A 226 22.24 -64.60 13.58
CA GLY A 226 22.62 -65.59 12.55
C GLY A 226 22.74 -65.02 11.15
#